data_AF-A0A7S0J6X6-F1
#
_entry.id   AF-A0A7S0J6X6-F1
#
_cell.length_a   1.000
_cell.length_b   1.000
_cell.length_c   1.000
_cell.angle_alpha   90.00
_cell.angle_beta   90.00
_cell.angle_gamma   90.00
#
_symmetry.space_group_name_H-M   'P 1'
#
loop_
_entity.id
_entity.type
_entity.pdbx_description
1 polymer ?
#
loop_
_entity_poly.entity_id
_entity_poly.type
_entity_poly.pdbx_seq_one_letter_code
_entity_poly.pdbx_strand_id
1 'polypeptide(L)'
;VQAFVQSLPEEASTERQLTGSHGDGAADASAATHASAAAASAERRLPGVRLLVLSGRPLGASELMDGVVLDLPLAGEPSVSPHWRSPLRLALFDASLILDELPQAENSHALCSRGAQLTAASERMLSSFADGIAALGVQLLCCQKLVAPALQRLLSARGILVLPRLSLRHIG
;
A
#
# COMPACT_ATOMS: atom_id res chain seq x y z
N VAL A 1 -20.15 -3.39 -5.31
CA VAL A 1 -19.58 -4.75 -5.45
C VAL A 1 -19.03 -5.14 -4.09
N GLN A 2 -19.63 -6.14 -3.45
CA GLN A 2 -19.22 -6.65 -2.13
C GLN A 2 -17.91 -7.43 -2.26
N ALA A 3 -17.01 -7.25 -1.30
CA ALA A 3 -15.95 -8.21 -1.02
C ALA A 3 -15.92 -8.43 0.50
N PHE A 4 -15.98 -9.70 0.88
CA PHE A 4 -16.04 -10.28 2.22
C PHE A 4 -14.77 -11.13 2.42
N VAL A 5 -14.55 -11.61 3.67
CA VAL A 5 -13.58 -12.69 4.09
C VAL A 5 -12.18 -12.16 4.48
N GLN A 6 -11.56 -12.45 5.64
CA GLN A 6 -11.87 -13.31 6.81
C GLN A 6 -11.03 -12.84 8.02
N SER A 7 -11.60 -12.97 9.22
CA SER A 7 -10.91 -12.90 10.52
C SER A 7 -10.41 -14.29 10.93
N LEU A 8 -9.23 -14.40 11.56
CA LEU A 8 -8.78 -15.57 12.35
C LEU A 8 -7.73 -15.10 13.41
N PRO A 9 -7.43 -15.89 14.46
CA PRO A 9 -7.72 -15.51 15.86
C PRO A 9 -6.49 -15.22 16.75
N GLU A 10 -6.80 -14.82 17.98
CA GLU A 10 -5.91 -14.77 19.16
C GLU A 10 -5.05 -16.03 19.31
N GLU A 11 -3.78 -15.84 19.69
CA GLU A 11 -3.14 -16.70 20.68
C GLU A 11 -2.36 -15.85 21.69
N ALA A 12 -2.73 -16.03 22.95
CA ALA A 12 -2.03 -15.58 24.13
C ALA A 12 -0.89 -16.56 24.44
N SER A 13 0.30 -16.04 24.76
CA SER A 13 1.32 -16.79 25.50
C SER A 13 1.84 -15.95 26.64
N THR A 14 1.42 -16.37 27.83
CA THR A 14 1.88 -15.95 29.14
C THR A 14 3.19 -16.67 29.45
N GLU A 15 4.26 -15.95 29.73
CA GLU A 15 5.40 -16.52 30.48
C GLU A 15 5.76 -15.58 31.64
N ARG A 16 5.57 -16.10 32.84
CA ARG A 16 5.99 -15.56 34.13
C ARG A 16 7.40 -16.06 34.43
N GLN A 17 8.21 -15.24 35.11
CA GLN A 17 9.15 -15.53 36.22
C GLN A 17 10.34 -14.56 36.15
N LEU A 18 11.00 -14.09 37.22
CA LEU A 18 10.77 -13.95 38.66
C LEU A 18 11.99 -13.15 39.19
N THR A 19 11.77 -12.30 40.20
CA THR A 19 12.69 -11.84 41.26
C THR A 19 13.85 -10.85 41.04
N GLY A 20 13.91 -9.91 42.00
CA GLY A 20 15.11 -9.20 42.50
C GLY A 20 15.21 -7.75 41.99
N SER A 21 15.44 -6.71 42.78
CA SER A 21 15.72 -6.50 44.21
C SER A 21 15.69 -4.98 44.48
N HIS A 22 15.64 -4.61 45.77
CA HIS A 22 15.59 -3.25 46.34
C HIS A 22 16.48 -2.17 45.70
N GLY A 23 15.95 -0.94 45.70
CA GLY A 23 16.69 0.31 45.56
C GLY A 23 15.80 1.49 45.96
N ASP A 24 15.85 1.87 47.24
CA ASP A 24 15.34 3.15 47.74
C ASP A 24 16.09 4.32 47.08
N GLY A 25 15.33 5.32 46.62
CA GLY A 25 15.88 6.53 46.02
C GLY A 25 14.78 7.55 45.78
N ALA A 26 14.53 8.39 46.78
CA ALA A 26 13.65 9.55 46.70
C ALA A 26 14.26 10.62 45.78
N ALA A 27 13.56 11.01 44.71
CA ALA A 27 13.67 12.32 44.07
C ALA A 27 12.51 12.57 43.08
N ASP A 28 11.95 13.77 43.17
CA ASP A 28 11.29 14.54 42.09
C ASP A 28 9.86 14.17 41.65
N ALA A 29 8.93 14.63 42.48
CA ALA A 29 7.57 14.98 42.07
C ALA A 29 7.56 16.27 41.22
N SER A 30 7.67 16.18 39.88
CA SER A 30 7.24 17.27 38.96
C SER A 30 7.15 16.89 37.46
N ALA A 31 6.91 15.64 37.07
CA ALA A 31 6.87 15.25 35.65
C ALA A 31 5.69 14.36 35.21
N ALA A 32 4.68 14.17 36.07
CA ALA A 32 3.64 13.14 35.85
C ALA A 32 2.31 13.65 35.24
N THR A 33 2.19 14.91 34.80
CA THR A 33 0.87 15.48 34.44
C THR A 33 0.60 15.64 32.93
N HIS A 34 1.58 15.36 32.04
CA HIS A 34 1.36 15.46 30.58
C HIS A 34 1.43 14.13 29.81
N ALA A 35 1.80 13.03 30.46
CA ALA A 35 1.85 11.70 29.81
C ALA A 35 0.51 10.93 29.86
N SER A 36 -0.51 11.47 30.53
CA SER A 36 -1.75 10.75 30.87
C SER A 36 -2.89 10.86 29.83
N ALA A 37 -2.78 11.77 28.84
CA ALA A 37 -3.84 11.97 27.84
C ALA A 37 -3.73 11.06 26.60
N ALA A 38 -2.54 10.51 26.30
CA ALA A 38 -2.33 9.68 25.11
C ALA A 38 -2.74 8.20 25.31
N ALA A 39 -2.82 7.74 26.56
CA ALA A 39 -3.05 6.33 26.89
C ALA A 39 -4.52 6.00 27.24
N ALA A 40 -5.37 7.02 27.45
CA ALA A 40 -6.76 6.84 27.91
C ALA A 40 -7.81 6.72 26.79
N SER A 41 -7.41 6.89 25.53
CA SER A 41 -8.29 6.72 24.38
C SER A 41 -8.14 5.30 23.85
N ALA A 42 -8.73 4.33 24.56
CA ALA A 42 -9.23 3.13 23.90
C ALA A 42 -10.36 3.57 22.96
N GLU A 43 -9.97 4.18 21.84
CA GLU A 43 -10.86 4.77 20.85
C GLU A 43 -11.86 3.71 20.44
N ARG A 44 -13.14 4.02 20.62
CA ARG A 44 -14.22 3.32 19.92
C ARG A 44 -13.96 3.49 18.42
N ARG A 45 -13.20 2.58 17.84
CA ARG A 45 -12.95 2.52 16.41
C ARG A 45 -14.27 2.22 15.74
N LEU A 46 -14.85 3.23 15.13
CA LEU A 46 -15.97 3.04 14.22
C LEU A 46 -15.44 2.25 13.02
N PRO A 47 -15.97 1.06 12.72
CA PRO A 47 -15.50 0.28 11.59
C PRO A 47 -15.67 1.09 10.31
N GLY A 48 -14.60 1.20 9.52
CA GLY A 48 -14.58 1.96 8.27
C GLY A 48 -14.25 3.45 8.40
N VAL A 49 -14.06 3.98 9.62
CA VAL A 49 -13.61 5.37 9.83
C VAL A 49 -12.20 5.36 10.38
N ARG A 50 -11.33 6.18 9.81
CA ARG A 50 -9.94 6.38 10.24
C ARG A 50 -9.68 7.88 10.42
N LEU A 51 -8.99 8.23 11.50
CA LEU A 51 -8.56 9.60 11.77
C LEU A 51 -7.12 9.76 11.25
N LEU A 52 -6.95 10.66 10.29
CA LEU A 52 -5.64 11.06 9.79
C LEU A 52 -5.24 12.40 10.39
N VAL A 53 -4.12 12.40 11.13
CA VAL A 53 -3.58 13.62 11.74
C VAL A 53 -2.44 14.13 10.87
N LEU A 54 -2.65 15.32 10.28
CA LEU A 54 -1.65 16.01 9.47
C LEU A 54 -1.09 17.21 10.22
N SER A 55 0.23 17.28 10.35
CA SER A 55 0.91 18.41 10.99
C SER A 55 0.98 19.62 10.05
N GLY A 56 0.94 20.83 10.62
CA GLY A 56 1.16 22.08 9.88
C GLY A 56 -0.10 22.77 9.34
N ARG A 57 -1.31 22.26 9.65
CA ARG A 57 -2.59 22.92 9.36
C ARG A 57 -3.36 23.25 10.64
N PRO A 58 -4.19 24.31 10.65
CA PRO A 58 -5.04 24.63 11.80
C PRO A 58 -6.12 23.57 11.99
N LEU A 59 -6.52 23.30 13.23
CA LEU A 59 -7.52 22.27 13.57
C LEU A 59 -8.87 22.49 12.88
N GLY A 60 -9.25 23.76 12.65
CA GLY A 60 -10.48 24.12 11.92
C GLY A 60 -10.49 23.76 10.44
N ALA A 61 -9.36 23.32 9.88
CA ALA A 61 -9.26 22.83 8.49
C ALA A 61 -9.46 21.31 8.38
N SER A 62 -9.86 20.65 9.46
CA SER A 62 -10.17 19.21 9.45
C SER A 62 -11.51 18.98 8.76
N GLU A 63 -11.56 18.02 7.85
CA GLU A 63 -12.77 17.63 7.13
C GLU A 63 -12.98 16.12 7.20
N LEU A 64 -14.25 15.71 7.18
CA LEU A 64 -14.63 14.31 6.99
C LEU A 64 -14.76 14.05 5.50
N MET A 65 -14.04 13.05 4.99
CA MET A 65 -14.08 12.66 3.59
C MET A 65 -14.62 11.24 3.45
N ASP A 66 -15.62 11.08 2.58
CA ASP A 66 -16.11 9.77 2.18
C ASP A 66 -15.14 9.15 1.18
N GLY A 67 -14.37 8.15 1.62
CA GLY A 67 -13.44 7.45 0.75
C GLY A 67 -12.27 6.84 1.49
N VAL A 68 -11.19 6.64 0.74
CA VAL A 68 -9.91 6.13 1.25
C VAL A 68 -8.85 7.17 0.92
N VAL A 69 -8.04 7.53 1.91
CA VAL A 69 -6.88 8.38 1.69
C VAL A 69 -5.66 7.49 1.52
N LEU A 70 -4.89 7.73 0.47
CA LEU A 70 -3.60 7.09 0.28
C LEU A 70 -2.48 8.08 0.57
N ASP A 71 -1.75 7.88 1.66
CA ASP A 71 -0.55 8.65 1.96
C ASP A 71 0.64 8.06 1.20
N LEU A 72 1.00 8.69 0.09
CA LEU A 72 2.01 8.21 -0.84
C LEU A 72 3.00 9.33 -1.13
N PRO A 73 4.32 9.07 -1.00
CA PRO A 73 5.33 9.97 -1.51
C PRO A 73 5.30 9.89 -3.05
N LEU A 74 4.50 10.75 -3.69
CA LEU A 74 4.51 10.88 -5.14
C LEU A 74 5.87 11.43 -5.55
N ALA A 75 6.73 10.55 -6.06
CA ALA A 75 8.06 10.91 -6.51
C ALA A 75 7.97 11.78 -7.78
N GLY A 76 8.12 13.09 -7.60
CA GLY A 76 9.00 13.89 -8.47
C GLY A 76 8.50 14.34 -9.84
N GLU A 77 7.20 14.36 -10.14
CA GLU A 77 6.70 15.17 -11.28
C GLU A 77 5.53 16.04 -10.81
N PRO A 78 5.63 17.38 -10.89
CA PRO A 78 4.53 18.26 -10.58
C PRO A 78 3.46 18.14 -11.67
N SER A 79 2.20 18.18 -11.25
CA SER A 79 1.07 18.56 -12.09
C SER A 79 0.57 17.53 -13.10
N VAL A 80 -0.04 16.45 -12.62
CA VAL A 80 -1.40 16.12 -13.05
C VAL A 80 -2.09 15.49 -11.86
N SER A 81 -2.89 16.24 -11.09
CA SER A 81 -3.96 15.58 -10.35
C SER A 81 -4.79 14.88 -11.41
N PRO A 82 -4.83 13.55 -11.50
CA PRO A 82 -5.61 12.90 -12.53
C PRO A 82 -7.07 13.24 -12.24
N HIS A 83 -7.61 14.19 -12.99
CA HIS A 83 -9.02 14.53 -12.92
C HIS A 83 -9.75 13.42 -13.65
N TRP A 84 -10.06 12.35 -12.93
CA TRP A 84 -10.83 11.24 -13.47
C TRP A 84 -12.24 11.75 -13.77
N ARG A 85 -12.58 11.87 -15.06
CA ARG A 85 -13.92 12.28 -15.51
C ARG A 85 -14.96 11.17 -15.33
N SER A 86 -14.52 9.97 -14.93
CA SER A 86 -15.31 8.75 -14.81
C SER A 86 -15.00 8.08 -13.46
N PRO A 87 -15.85 7.14 -12.99
CA PRO A 87 -15.49 6.29 -11.87
C PRO A 87 -14.11 5.66 -12.08
N LEU A 88 -13.23 5.85 -11.10
CA LEU A 88 -11.88 5.32 -11.14
C LEU A 88 -11.93 3.78 -11.15
N ARG A 89 -11.32 3.17 -12.17
CA ARG A 89 -11.09 1.73 -12.21
C ARG A 89 -9.70 1.42 -11.72
N LEU A 90 -9.62 0.62 -10.67
CA LEU A 90 -8.37 0.25 -10.04
C LEU A 90 -8.12 -1.26 -10.13
N ALA A 91 -6.86 -1.65 -10.28
CA ALA A 91 -6.42 -3.05 -10.20
C ALA A 91 -5.49 -3.20 -8.98
N LEU A 92 -5.80 -4.18 -8.13
CA LEU A 92 -5.01 -4.51 -6.94
C LEU A 92 -4.25 -5.81 -7.17
N PHE A 93 -2.96 -5.79 -6.91
CA PHE A 93 -2.09 -6.96 -6.96
C PHE A 93 -1.35 -7.14 -5.65
N ASP A 94 -1.37 -8.35 -5.12
CA ASP A 94 -0.60 -8.79 -3.94
C ASP A 94 0.71 -9.53 -4.32
N ALA A 95 0.84 -9.93 -5.59
CA ALA A 95 2.04 -10.54 -6.18
C ALA A 95 2.99 -9.50 -6.79
N SER A 96 4.25 -9.89 -7.03
CA SER A 96 5.20 -9.02 -7.74
C SER A 96 4.88 -9.07 -9.23
N LEU A 97 4.85 -7.92 -9.89
CA LEU A 97 4.65 -7.82 -11.32
C LEU A 97 6.02 -7.76 -12.01
N ILE A 98 6.71 -8.89 -11.95
CA ILE A 98 8.00 -9.14 -12.62
C ILE A 98 7.83 -10.27 -13.63
N LEU A 99 8.73 -10.35 -14.61
CA LEU A 99 8.56 -11.24 -15.77
C LEU A 99 8.29 -12.71 -15.38
N ASP A 100 8.96 -13.21 -14.36
CA ASP A 100 8.86 -14.61 -13.93
C ASP A 100 7.59 -14.91 -13.11
N GLU A 101 6.95 -13.87 -12.55
CA GLU A 101 5.73 -13.98 -11.73
C GLU A 101 4.46 -13.52 -12.46
N LEU A 102 4.60 -12.98 -13.68
CA LEU A 102 3.44 -12.61 -14.47
C LEU A 102 2.67 -13.88 -14.88
N PRO A 103 1.33 -13.87 -14.77
CA PRO A 103 0.51 -15.00 -15.20
C PRO A 103 0.74 -15.22 -16.69
N GLN A 104 1.57 -16.21 -17.03
CA GLN A 104 1.86 -16.52 -18.40
C GLN A 104 0.62 -17.12 -19.04
N ALA A 105 0.28 -16.66 -20.24
CA ALA A 105 -0.59 -17.40 -21.13
C ALA A 105 0.17 -18.63 -21.65
N GLU A 106 0.36 -19.64 -20.78
CA GLU A 106 0.77 -21.05 -20.94
C GLU A 106 1.84 -21.48 -21.97
N ASN A 107 2.44 -20.61 -22.79
CA ASN A 107 3.15 -21.03 -24.00
C ASN A 107 4.61 -20.55 -24.12
N SER A 108 5.19 -19.92 -23.09
CA SER A 108 6.49 -19.23 -23.23
C SER A 108 7.71 -19.96 -22.66
N HIS A 109 7.56 -21.15 -22.06
CA HIS A 109 8.68 -21.88 -21.45
C HIS A 109 9.69 -22.50 -22.44
N ALA A 110 9.51 -22.33 -23.76
CA ALA A 110 10.31 -23.02 -24.79
C ALA A 110 11.48 -22.22 -25.40
N LEU A 111 11.87 -21.04 -24.86
CA LEU A 111 12.86 -20.16 -25.51
C LEU A 111 14.11 -19.90 -24.65
N CYS A 112 14.68 -20.94 -24.05
CA CYS A 112 15.98 -20.84 -23.37
C CYS A 112 17.11 -21.38 -24.26
N SER A 113 17.62 -20.58 -25.20
CA SER A 113 18.96 -20.82 -25.78
C SER A 113 19.66 -19.62 -26.44
N ARG A 114 19.06 -18.42 -26.56
CA ARG A 114 19.74 -17.24 -27.14
C ARG A 114 19.38 -15.94 -26.42
N GLY A 115 20.35 -15.33 -25.74
CA GLY A 115 20.15 -14.16 -24.86
C GLY A 115 19.47 -12.95 -25.52
N ALA A 116 19.68 -12.70 -26.82
CA ALA A 116 19.01 -11.59 -27.53
C ALA A 116 17.53 -11.85 -27.85
N GLN A 117 17.13 -13.12 -28.02
CA GLN A 117 15.73 -13.48 -28.25
C GLN A 117 14.90 -13.45 -26.97
N LEU A 118 15.56 -13.66 -25.82
CA LEU A 118 14.94 -13.59 -24.50
C LEU A 118 14.43 -12.17 -24.21
N THR A 119 15.26 -11.14 -24.40
CA THR A 119 14.87 -9.74 -24.14
C THR A 119 13.66 -9.31 -24.96
N ALA A 120 13.64 -9.62 -26.26
CA ALA A 120 12.52 -9.26 -27.13
C ALA A 120 11.23 -10.05 -26.81
N ALA A 121 11.33 -11.27 -26.29
CA ALA A 121 10.18 -12.03 -25.82
C ALA A 121 9.65 -11.47 -24.49
N SER A 122 10.55 -11.11 -23.57
CA SER A 122 10.22 -10.47 -22.29
C SER A 122 9.48 -9.15 -22.50
N GLU A 123 9.98 -8.29 -23.38
CA GLU A 123 9.33 -7.01 -23.69
C GLU A 123 7.94 -7.20 -24.31
N ARG A 124 7.78 -8.16 -25.22
CA ARG A 124 6.47 -8.50 -25.79
C ARG A 124 5.49 -8.97 -24.74
N MET A 125 5.93 -9.80 -23.79
CA MET A 125 5.09 -10.26 -22.68
C MET A 125 4.65 -9.11 -21.78
N LEU A 126 5.58 -8.24 -21.38
CA LEU A 126 5.26 -7.06 -20.57
C LEU A 126 4.33 -6.10 -21.30
N SER A 127 4.53 -5.89 -22.61
CA SER A 127 3.64 -5.06 -23.42
C SER A 127 2.25 -5.66 -23.50
N SER A 128 2.13 -6.95 -23.82
CA SER A 128 0.84 -7.63 -23.89
C SER A 128 0.08 -7.58 -22.57
N PHE A 129 0.78 -7.70 -21.44
CA PHE A 129 0.18 -7.54 -20.12
C PHE A 129 -0.32 -6.10 -19.91
N ALA A 130 0.49 -5.09 -20.23
CA ALA A 130 0.09 -3.69 -20.13
C ALA A 130 -1.10 -3.35 -21.04
N ASP A 131 -1.15 -3.92 -22.24
CA ASP A 131 -2.28 -3.80 -23.17
C ASP A 131 -3.55 -4.43 -22.60
N GLY A 132 -3.44 -5.61 -21.97
CA GLY A 132 -4.56 -6.26 -21.29
C GLY A 132 -5.13 -5.40 -20.16
N ILE A 133 -4.27 -4.83 -19.31
CA ILE A 133 -4.71 -3.92 -18.23
C ILE A 133 -5.38 -2.66 -18.79
N ALA A 134 -4.82 -2.07 -19.85
CA ALA A 134 -5.40 -0.90 -20.50
C ALA A 134 -6.76 -1.21 -21.16
N ALA A 135 -6.91 -2.38 -21.79
CA ALA A 135 -8.16 -2.82 -22.42
C ALA A 135 -9.32 -2.96 -21.40
N LEU A 136 -9.00 -3.28 -20.13
CA LEU A 136 -9.98 -3.31 -19.04
C LEU A 136 -10.41 -1.90 -18.56
N GLY A 137 -9.77 -0.86 -19.07
CA GLY A 137 -10.00 0.54 -18.70
C GLY A 137 -9.49 0.88 -17.30
N VAL A 138 -8.51 0.13 -16.80
CA VAL A 138 -7.86 0.42 -15.51
C VAL A 138 -7.10 1.74 -15.63
N GLN A 139 -7.24 2.59 -14.62
CA GLN A 139 -6.60 3.91 -14.55
C GLN A 139 -5.56 3.98 -13.42
N LEU A 140 -5.70 3.11 -12.42
CA LEU A 140 -4.81 2.99 -11.27
C LEU A 140 -4.44 1.53 -11.04
N LEU A 141 -3.15 1.22 -11.04
CA LEU A 141 -2.65 -0.09 -10.64
C LEU A 141 -1.92 0.04 -9.30
N CYS A 142 -2.40 -0.66 -8.28
CA CYS A 142 -1.76 -0.75 -6.99
C CYS A 142 -1.16 -2.14 -6.80
N CYS A 143 0.11 -2.21 -6.42
CA CYS A 143 0.80 -3.46 -6.17
C CYS A 143 1.40 -3.42 -4.76
N GLN A 144 1.15 -4.45 -3.95
CA GLN A 144 1.73 -4.55 -2.61
C GLN A 144 3.24 -4.84 -2.63
N LYS A 145 3.73 -5.42 -3.73
CA LYS A 145 5.11 -5.82 -3.94
C LYS A 145 5.79 -4.96 -5.00
N LEU A 146 6.77 -5.54 -5.69
CA LEU A 146 7.57 -4.88 -6.71
C LEU A 146 6.85 -4.90 -8.05
N VAL A 147 6.92 -3.78 -8.79
CA VAL A 147 6.54 -3.72 -10.21
C VAL A 147 7.80 -3.47 -11.02
N ALA A 148 8.06 -4.29 -12.04
CA ALA A 148 9.22 -4.13 -12.90
C ALA A 148 9.26 -2.71 -13.53
N PRO A 149 10.40 -1.98 -13.49
CA PRO A 149 10.49 -0.63 -14.05
C PRO A 149 10.07 -0.53 -15.53
N ALA A 150 10.39 -1.55 -16.33
CA ALA A 150 9.96 -1.62 -17.73
C ALA A 150 8.43 -1.64 -17.85
N LEU A 151 7.74 -2.40 -17.00
CA LEU A 151 6.28 -2.46 -16.97
C LEU A 151 5.67 -1.14 -16.48
N GLN A 152 6.27 -0.49 -15.47
CA GLN A 152 5.82 0.83 -15.03
C GLN A 152 5.82 1.83 -16.18
N ARG A 153 6.90 1.89 -16.97
CA ARG A 153 6.99 2.76 -18.16
C ARG A 153 5.90 2.44 -19.18
N LEU A 154 5.65 1.15 -19.45
CA LEU A 154 4.63 0.71 -20.40
C LEU A 154 3.20 1.08 -19.94
N LEU A 155 2.91 0.95 -18.64
CA LEU A 155 1.63 1.32 -18.04
C LEU A 155 1.45 2.85 -18.04
N SER A 156 2.47 3.61 -17.65
CA SER A 156 2.44 5.07 -17.69
C SER A 156 2.22 5.62 -19.11
N ALA A 157 2.86 5.01 -20.11
CA ALA A 157 2.64 5.37 -21.52
C ALA A 157 1.19 5.15 -22.00
N ARG A 158 0.43 4.28 -21.30
CA ARG A 158 -1.00 4.02 -21.53
C ARG A 158 -1.92 4.84 -20.63
N GLY A 159 -1.36 5.79 -19.86
CA GLY A 159 -2.12 6.64 -18.94
C GLY A 159 -2.53 5.95 -17.64
N ILE A 160 -1.88 4.84 -17.28
CA ILE A 160 -2.16 4.09 -16.05
C ILE A 160 -1.17 4.53 -14.97
N LEU A 161 -1.69 5.07 -13.85
CA LEU A 161 -0.87 5.39 -12.70
C LEU A 161 -0.51 4.11 -11.95
N VAL A 162 0.77 3.93 -11.61
CA VAL A 162 1.25 2.75 -10.88
C VAL A 162 1.71 3.14 -9.49
N LEU A 163 1.18 2.46 -8.48
CA LEU A 163 1.53 2.59 -7.07
C LEU A 163 2.21 1.30 -6.59
N PRO A 164 3.54 1.20 -6.69
CA PRO A 164 4.27 0.04 -6.20
C PRO A 164 4.38 0.06 -4.67
N ARG A 165 4.59 -1.12 -4.06
CA ARG A 165 4.80 -1.30 -2.61
C ARG A 165 3.68 -0.72 -1.74
N LEU A 166 2.43 -0.78 -2.20
CA LEU A 166 1.27 -0.33 -1.43
C LEU A 166 1.03 -1.25 -0.23
N SER A 167 1.29 -0.76 0.99
CA SER A 167 0.98 -1.47 2.23
C SER A 167 -0.26 -0.90 2.92
N LEU A 168 -0.83 -1.64 3.86
CA LEU A 168 -1.92 -1.17 4.72
C LEU A 168 -1.57 0.11 5.52
N ARG A 169 -0.27 0.43 5.66
CA ARG A 169 0.20 1.66 6.32
C ARG A 169 -0.10 2.91 5.51
N HIS A 170 -0.24 2.77 4.20
CA HIS A 170 -0.55 3.89 3.31
C HIS A 170 -2.05 4.17 3.22
N ILE A 171 -2.90 3.28 3.77
CA ILE A 171 -4.36 3.41 3.72
C ILE A 171 -4.82 4.09 5.00
N GLY A 172 -5.33 5.30 4.85
CA GLY A 172 -5.84 6.15 5.91
C GLY A 172 -7.31 6.47 5.76
#